data_AF-X0TNV7-F1
#
_entry.id   AF-X0TNV7-F1
#
_cell.length_a   1.000
_cell.length_b   1.000
_cell.length_c   1.000
_cell.angle_alpha   90.00
_cell.angle_beta   90.00
_cell.angle_gamma   90.00
#
_symmetry.space_group_name_H-M   'P 1'
#
loop_
_entity.id
_entity.type
_entity.pdbx_description
1 polymer ?
#
loop_
_entity_poly.entity_id
_entity_poly.type
_entity_poly.pdbx_seq_one_letter_code
_entity_poly.pdbx_strand_id
1 'polypeptide(L)' 'MSDNENLLLKSNLKQLRLPTMKVEYDKLAKEASCENATYEQYLLRLTELEVATRTANALKNRIKQATFPAHKDFE' A
#
# COMPACT_ATOMS: atom_id res chain seq x y z
N MET A 1 5.00 0.31 24.16
CA MET A 1 5.29 1.36 23.16
C MET A 1 3.98 1.87 22.64
N SER A 2 3.85 3.18 22.57
CA SER A 2 2.65 3.93 22.97
C SER A 2 1.53 3.82 21.95
N ASP A 3 0.32 3.48 22.38
CA ASP A 3 -0.87 3.45 21.50
C ASP A 3 -1.06 4.78 20.73
N ASN A 4 -0.61 5.89 21.32
CA ASN A 4 -0.55 7.21 20.69
C ASN A 4 0.39 7.28 19.47
N GLU A 5 1.57 6.66 19.53
CA GLU A 5 2.54 6.64 18.41
C GLU A 5 1.97 5.83 17.25
N ASN A 6 1.31 4.71 17.53
CA ASN A 6 0.60 3.90 16.55
C ASN A 6 -0.56 4.66 15.90
N LEU A 7 -1.32 5.43 16.68
CA LEU A 7 -2.41 6.25 16.17
C LEU A 7 -1.89 7.37 15.25
N LEU A 8 -0.82 8.05 15.67
CA LEU A 8 -0.18 9.11 14.91
C LEU A 8 0.39 8.57 13.59
N LEU A 9 1.04 7.41 13.64
CA LEU A 9 1.54 6.73 12.44
C LEU A 9 0.39 6.39 11.47
N LYS A 10 -0.70 5.79 11.96
CA LYS A 10 -1.88 5.49 11.14
C LYS A 10 -2.51 6.74 10.52
N SER A 11 -2.50 7.87 11.23
CA SER A 11 -2.99 9.15 10.72
C SER A 11 -2.09 9.70 9.60
N ASN A 12 -0.77 9.70 9.82
CA ASN A 12 0.22 10.10 8.81
C ASN A 12 0.14 9.24 7.54
N LEU A 13 0.06 7.91 7.68
CA LEU A 13 -0.09 6.98 6.56
C LEU A 13 -1.41 7.20 5.79
N LYS A 14 -2.48 7.58 6.50
CA LYS A 14 -3.75 7.97 5.86
C LYS A 14 -3.59 9.27 5.06
N GLN A 15 -2.91 10.28 5.61
CA GLN A 15 -2.66 11.56 4.93
C GLN A 15 -1.77 11.40 3.69
N LEU A 16 -0.75 10.55 3.77
CA LEU A 16 0.13 10.21 2.64
C LEU A 16 -0.53 9.28 1.61
N ARG A 17 -1.75 8.79 1.88
CA ARG A 17 -2.49 7.84 1.04
C ARG A 17 -1.71 6.55 0.79
N LEU A 18 -1.16 5.97 1.85
CA LEU A 18 -0.41 4.71 1.85
C LEU A 18 -1.23 3.60 2.56
N PRO A 19 -2.28 3.07 1.90
CA PRO A 19 -3.19 2.12 2.53
C PRO A 19 -2.55 0.75 2.81
N THR A 20 -1.60 0.31 1.97
CA THR A 20 -0.96 -1.00 2.14
C THR A 20 0.01 -0.96 3.30
N MET A 21 0.84 0.08 3.40
CA MET A 21 1.69 0.30 4.57
C MET A 21 0.91 0.31 5.87
N LYS A 22 -0.26 0.96 5.89
CA LYS A 22 -1.09 1.07 7.09
C LYS A 22 -1.58 -0.30 7.61
N VAL A 23 -1.88 -1.23 6.71
CA VAL A 23 -2.37 -2.57 7.08
C VAL A 23 -1.21 -3.50 7.40
N GLU A 24 -0.11 -3.42 6.64
CA GLU A 24 1.00 -4.37 6.76
C GLU A 24 2.10 -3.96 7.72
N TYR A 25 2.13 -2.69 8.17
CA TYR A 25 3.09 -2.20 9.17
C TYR A 25 3.23 -3.11 10.39
N ASP A 26 2.11 -3.53 11.00
CA ASP A 26 2.11 -4.33 12.23
C ASP A 26 2.60 -5.76 12.00
N LYS A 27 2.24 -6.36 10.85
CA LYS A 27 2.69 -7.71 10.51
C LYS A 27 4.17 -7.74 10.16
N LEU A 28 4.60 -6.83 9.28
CA LEU A 28 6.01 -6.71 8.92
C LEU A 28 6.87 -6.37 10.13
N ALA A 29 6.35 -5.61 11.11
CA ALA A 29 7.12 -5.26 12.31
C ALA A 29 7.37 -6.49 13.19
N LYS A 30 6.37 -7.38 13.29
CA LYS A 30 6.50 -8.67 13.97
C LYS A 30 7.47 -9.59 13.22
N GLU A 31 7.34 -9.69 11.90
CA GLU A 31 8.24 -10.50 11.06
C GLU A 31 9.69 -10.01 11.13
N ALA A 32 9.92 -8.70 11.01
CA ALA A 32 11.25 -8.10 11.12
C ALA A 32 11.87 -8.33 12.51
N SER A 33 11.06 -8.27 13.57
CA SER A 33 11.51 -8.62 14.92
C SER A 33 11.85 -10.10 15.05
N CYS A 34 11.16 -11.00 14.35
CA CYS A 34 11.47 -12.43 14.33
C CYS A 34 12.73 -12.74 13.51
N GLU A 35 12.91 -12.09 12.37
CA GLU A 35 14.05 -12.29 11.47
C GLU A 35 15.32 -11.52 11.90
N ASN A 36 15.27 -10.74 12.99
CA ASN A 36 16.33 -9.80 13.38
C ASN A 36 16.73 -8.85 12.23
N ALA A 37 15.75 -8.49 11.39
CA ALA A 37 15.97 -7.59 10.28
C ALA A 37 16.31 -6.18 10.79
N THR A 38 17.20 -5.48 10.08
CA THR A 38 17.54 -4.11 10.43
C THR A 38 16.37 -3.17 10.13
N TYR A 39 16.33 -2.01 10.80
CA TYR A 39 15.32 -0.99 10.55
C TYR A 39 15.26 -0.56 9.08
N GLU A 40 16.40 -0.54 8.39
CA GLU A 40 16.50 -0.21 6.97
C GLU A 40 15.86 -1.28 6.09
N GLN A 41 16.10 -2.56 6.38
CA GLN A 41 15.49 -3.68 5.66
C GLN A 41 13.98 -3.69 5.84
N TYR A 42 13.51 -3.44 7.06
CA TYR A 42 12.09 -3.29 7.37
C TYR A 42 11.44 -2.17 6.55
N LEU A 43 12.06 -0.99 6.53
CA LEU A 43 11.54 0.17 5.79
C LEU A 43 11.52 -0.09 4.28
N LEU A 44 12.59 -0.69 3.75
CA LEU A 44 12.67 -1.06 2.34
C LEU A 44 11.52 -2.01 1.98
N ARG A 45 11.34 -3.10 2.73
CA ARG A 45 10.29 -4.10 2.46
C ARG A 45 8.89 -3.48 2.49
N LEU A 46 8.63 -2.60 3.46
CA LEU A 46 7.36 -1.89 3.59
C LEU A 46 7.10 -0.97 2.38
N THR A 47 8.12 -0.25 1.92
CA THR A 47 8.02 0.65 0.75
C THR A 47 7.83 -0.10 -0.57
N GLU A 48 8.54 -1.22 -0.77
CA GLU A 48 8.40 -2.07 -1.95
C GLU A 48 6.96 -2.58 -2.09
N LEU A 49 6.37 -3.05 -1.00
CA LEU A 49 5.01 -3.58 -0.98
C LEU A 49 3.96 -2.51 -1.37
N GLU A 50 4.12 -1.30 -0.85
CA GLU A 50 3.24 -0.17 -1.16
C GLU A 50 3.36 0.26 -2.63
N VAL A 51 4.59 0.39 -3.15
CA VAL A 51 4.83 0.76 -4.55
C VAL A 51 4.27 -0.30 -5.50
N ALA A 52 4.49 -1.58 -5.21
CA ALA A 52 3.95 -2.68 -6.01
C ALA A 52 2.41 -2.65 -6.04
N THR A 53 1.77 -2.51 -4.88
CA THR A 53 0.31 -2.46 -4.78
C THR A 53 -0.27 -1.24 -5.50
N ARG A 54 0.35 -0.08 -5.34
CA ARG A 54 -0.06 1.16 -6.01
C ARG A 54 0.05 1.04 -7.53
N THR A 55 1.14 0.46 -8.03
CA THR A 55 1.36 0.25 -9.46
C THR A 55 0.31 -0.71 -10.05
N ALA A 56 0.04 -1.82 -9.36
CA ALA A 56 -1.00 -2.76 -9.75
C ALA A 56 -2.40 -2.13 -9.76
N ASN A 57 -2.74 -1.31 -8.75
CA ASN A 57 -4.03 -0.62 -8.69
C ASN A 57 -4.15 0.47 -9.76
N ALA A 58 -3.08 1.22 -10.03
CA ALA A 58 -3.07 2.21 -11.10
C ALA A 58 -3.27 1.55 -12.47
N LEU A 59 -2.61 0.41 -12.71
CA LEU A 59 -2.80 -0.38 -13.93
C LEU A 59 -4.24 -0.90 -14.05
N LYS A 60 -4.79 -1.52 -13.01
CA LYS A 60 -6.19 -1.99 -13.00
C LYS A 60 -7.18 -0.86 -13.24
N ASN A 61 -6.97 0.30 -12.65
CA ASN A 61 -7.82 1.47 -12.85
C ASN A 61 -7.71 2.01 -14.28
N ARG A 62 -6.52 2.05 -14.87
CA ARG A 62 -6.34 2.42 -16.28
C ARG A 62 -7.05 1.44 -17.22
N ILE A 63 -6.95 0.14 -16.97
CA ILE A 63 -7.67 -0.88 -17.75
C ILE A 63 -9.19 -0.69 -17.63
N LYS A 64 -9.70 -0.44 -16.42
CA LYS A 64 -11.13 -0.15 -16.20
C LYS A 64 -11.59 1.17 -16.83
N GLN A 65 -10.75 2.18 -16.89
CA GLN A 65 -11.07 3.45 -17.54
C GLN A 65 -10.99 3.37 -19.07
N ALA A 66 -10.18 2.44 -19.59
CA ALA A 66 -10.10 2.13 -21.00
C ALA A 66 -11.25 1.27 -21.50
N THR A 67 -12.32 1.05 -20.71
CA THR A 67 -13.56 0.41 -21.20
C THR A 67 -14.00 1.16 -22.45
N PHE A 68 -13.84 0.47 -23.58
CA PHE A 68 -14.15 0.98 -24.91
C PHE A 68 -15.61 1.45 -24.94
N PRO A 69 -15.93 2.57 -25.60
CA PRO A 69 -17.31 2.93 -25.84
C PRO A 69 -17.98 1.75 -26.54
N ALA A 70 -19.04 1.22 -25.92
CA ALA A 70 -19.85 0.14 -26.51
C ALA A 70 -20.21 0.56 -27.93
N HIS A 71 -19.95 -0.32 -28.91
CA HIS A 71 -20.33 -0.08 -30.28
C HIS A 71 -21.79 0.37 -30.31
N LYS A 72 -22.00 1.60 -30.75
CA LYS A 72 -23.30 2.09 -31.10
C LYS A 72 -23.70 1.26 -32.31
N ASP A 73 -24.59 0.29 -32.11
CA ASP A 73 -25.19 -0.45 -33.21
C ASP A 73 -25.78 0.60 -34.16
N PHE A 74 -25.23 0.66 -35.38
CA PHE A 74 -25.75 1.50 -36.45
C PHE A 74 -26.92 0.74 -37.07
N GLU A 75 -28.14 1.21 -36.79
CA GLU A 75 -29.33 0.95 -37.60
C GLU A 75 -29.17 1.55 -39.01
#